data_AF-A0A3R6QT51-F1
#
_entry.id   AF-A0A3R6QT51-F1
#
_cell.length_a   1.000
_cell.length_b   1.000
_cell.length_c   1.000
_cell.angle_alpha   90.00
_cell.angle_beta   90.00
_cell.angle_gamma   90.00
#
_symmetry.space_group_name_H-M   'P 1'
#
loop_
_entity.id
_entity.type
_entity.pdbx_description
1 polymer ?
#
loop_
_entity_poly.entity_id
_entity_poly.type
_entity_poly.pdbx_seq_one_letter_code
_entity_poly.pdbx_strand_id
1 'polypeptide(L)'
;MKKKILAVALGLTLYFGMTGCTALGSENYNNPSKLVLIEGENDLYYYATTHIVYIAFSEFKGNSGYGYMSPYYSENGKLCTYDINAKQIVEIGE
;
A
#
# COMPACT_ATOMS: atom_id res chain seq x y z
N MET A 1 17.67 49.49 -11.07
CA MET A 1 17.77 48.40 -10.07
C MET A 1 16.44 47.69 -9.80
N LYS A 2 15.30 48.41 -9.76
CA LYS A 2 13.96 47.84 -9.52
C LYS A 2 13.56 46.68 -10.45
N LYS A 3 13.81 46.76 -11.76
CA LYS A 3 13.51 45.69 -12.73
C LYS A 3 14.35 44.41 -12.51
N LYS A 4 15.58 44.54 -12.03
CA LYS A 4 16.47 43.41 -11.73
C LYS A 4 16.01 42.66 -10.47
N ILE A 5 15.57 43.41 -9.45
CA ILE A 5 15.00 42.84 -8.21
C ILE A 5 13.70 42.08 -8.51
N LEU A 6 12.85 42.63 -9.39
CA LEU A 6 11.61 41.97 -9.80
C LEU A 6 11.88 40.62 -10.51
N ALA A 7 12.87 40.59 -11.39
CA ALA A 7 13.26 39.37 -12.11
C ALA A 7 13.83 38.30 -11.17
N VAL A 8 14.62 38.70 -10.17
CA VAL A 8 15.15 37.78 -9.14
C VAL A 8 14.02 37.21 -8.28
N ALA A 9 13.05 38.05 -7.88
CA ALA A 9 11.89 37.61 -7.11
C ALA A 9 11.01 36.60 -7.88
N LEU A 10 10.76 36.86 -9.17
CA LEU A 10 10.03 35.95 -10.07
C LEU A 10 10.78 34.63 -10.30
N GLY A 11 12.10 34.67 -10.43
CA GLY A 11 12.92 33.46 -10.56
C GLY A 11 12.88 32.59 -9.30
N LEU A 12 12.93 33.21 -8.11
CA LEU A 12 12.85 32.50 -6.84
C LEU A 12 11.47 31.83 -6.64
N THR A 13 10.37 32.55 -6.91
CA THR A 13 9.03 31.98 -6.76
C THR A 13 8.76 30.84 -7.72
N LEU A 14 9.29 30.89 -8.95
CA LEU A 14 9.24 29.75 -9.87
C LEU A 14 10.04 28.55 -9.36
N TYR A 15 11.22 28.79 -8.78
CA TYR A 15 12.09 27.72 -8.27
C TYR A 15 11.46 26.99 -7.08
N PHE A 16 10.81 27.71 -6.16
CA PHE A 16 10.07 27.12 -5.04
C PHE A 16 8.71 26.55 -5.43
N GLY A 17 8.10 26.99 -6.55
CA GLY A 17 6.86 26.42 -7.07
C GLY A 17 7.04 25.04 -7.73
N MET A 18 8.27 24.69 -8.13
CA MET A 18 8.60 23.41 -8.77
C MET A 18 8.98 22.29 -7.80
N THR A 19 9.11 22.55 -6.50
CA THR A 19 9.12 21.49 -5.49
C THR A 19 7.70 20.99 -5.31
N GLY A 20 7.22 20.27 -6.32
CA GLY A 20 5.89 19.66 -6.33
C GLY A 20 5.72 18.83 -5.07
N CYS A 21 4.57 19.03 -4.43
CA CYS A 21 4.09 18.25 -3.28
C CYS A 21 4.49 16.78 -3.48
N THR A 22 5.42 16.27 -2.68
CA THR A 22 5.62 14.82 -2.53
C THR A 22 4.43 14.31 -1.75
N ALA A 23 3.28 14.22 -2.42
CA ALA A 23 2.18 13.45 -1.93
C ALA A 23 2.65 11.99 -1.96
N LEU A 24 3.34 11.58 -0.90
CA LEU A 24 3.31 10.19 -0.48
C LEU A 24 1.82 9.90 -0.33
N GLY A 25 1.26 9.14 -1.28
CA GLY A 25 -0.13 8.71 -1.17
C GLY A 25 -0.30 8.13 0.22
N SER A 26 -1.18 8.69 1.03
CA SER A 26 -1.42 8.11 2.34
C SER A 26 -2.17 6.81 2.10
N GLU A 27 -1.48 5.70 2.38
CA GLU A 27 -2.13 4.41 2.53
C GLU A 27 -3.06 4.51 3.73
N ASN A 28 -4.31 4.91 3.48
CA ASN A 28 -5.31 5.03 4.52
C ASN A 28 -5.94 3.64 4.76
N TYR A 29 -5.11 2.64 5.08
CA TYR A 29 -5.54 1.33 5.58
C TYR A 29 -6.25 1.42 6.95
N ASN A 30 -6.25 2.62 7.57
CA ASN A 30 -6.90 2.91 8.84
C ASN A 30 -8.43 2.87 8.79
N ASN A 31 -9.05 2.76 7.61
CA ASN A 31 -10.46 2.42 7.50
C ASN A 31 -10.55 0.89 7.39
N PRO A 32 -11.24 0.18 8.31
CA PRO A 32 -11.01 -1.23 8.52
C PRO A 32 -11.55 -2.04 7.34
N SER A 33 -10.72 -2.23 6.33
CA SER A 33 -10.67 -3.52 5.66
C SER A 33 -10.63 -4.53 6.81
N LYS A 34 -11.56 -5.49 6.84
CA LYS A 34 -11.55 -6.56 7.85
C LYS A 34 -10.32 -7.49 7.67
N LEU A 35 -9.21 -6.97 7.17
CA LEU A 35 -7.96 -7.63 6.90
C LEU A 35 -7.06 -7.45 8.11
N VAL A 36 -6.46 -8.56 8.53
CA VAL A 36 -5.53 -8.61 9.65
C VAL A 36 -4.21 -9.11 9.11
N LEU A 37 -3.13 -8.38 9.37
CA LEU A 37 -1.78 -8.76 8.96
C LEU A 37 -1.40 -10.08 9.64
N ILE A 38 -0.85 -11.03 8.87
CA ILE A 38 -0.32 -12.28 9.41
C ILE A 38 1.05 -12.01 10.04
N GLU A 39 1.23 -12.41 11.31
CA GLU A 39 2.48 -12.20 12.04
C GLU A 39 3.63 -12.94 11.35
N GLY A 40 4.71 -12.21 11.04
CA GLY A 40 5.92 -12.77 10.41
C GLY A 40 5.89 -12.82 8.88
N GLU A 41 4.74 -12.54 8.25
CA GLU A 41 4.62 -12.48 6.80
C GLU A 41 4.66 -11.04 6.28
N ASN A 42 5.21 -10.87 5.08
CA ASN A 42 5.13 -9.60 4.37
C ASN A 42 3.93 -9.63 3.43
N ASP A 43 3.13 -8.56 3.49
CA ASP A 43 2.02 -8.31 2.58
C ASP A 43 0.89 -9.37 2.57
N LEU A 44 0.94 -10.37 3.46
CA LEU A 44 -0.13 -11.35 3.64
C LEU A 44 -1.07 -10.95 4.76
N TYR A 45 -2.36 -10.99 4.45
CA TYR A 45 -3.44 -10.64 5.36
C TYR A 45 -4.49 -11.72 5.33
N TYR A 46 -5.19 -11.95 6.45
CA TYR A 46 -6.40 -12.77 6.44
C TYR A 46 -7.64 -11.92 6.69
N TYR A 47 -8.77 -12.30 6.09
CA TYR A 47 -10.04 -11.64 6.36
C TYR A 47 -10.63 -12.12 7.68
N ALA A 48 -10.90 -11.22 8.62
CA ALA A 48 -11.23 -11.50 10.02
C ALA A 48 -12.45 -12.40 10.24
N THR A 49 -13.37 -12.49 9.26
CA THR A 49 -14.55 -13.37 9.38
C THR A 49 -14.38 -14.72 8.68
N THR A 50 -13.81 -14.74 7.47
CA THR A 50 -13.68 -15.96 6.66
C THR A 50 -12.33 -16.64 6.81
N HIS A 51 -11.36 -15.93 7.39
CA HIS A 51 -9.97 -16.30 7.52
C HIS A 51 -9.24 -16.57 6.19
N ILE A 52 -9.86 -16.27 5.03
CA ILE A 52 -9.24 -16.39 3.71
C ILE A 52 -8.01 -15.48 3.67
N VAL A 53 -6.90 -16.02 3.18
CA VAL A 53 -5.63 -15.30 3.04
C VAL A 53 -5.59 -14.55 1.71
N TYR A 54 -5.10 -13.32 1.77
CA TYR A 54 -4.91 -12.42 0.65
C TYR A 54 -3.48 -11.93 0.64
N ILE A 55 -2.93 -11.74 -0.55
CA ILE A 55 -1.70 -10.98 -0.78
C ILE A 55 -2.08 -9.57 -1.21
N ALA A 56 -1.58 -8.58 -0.48
CA ALA A 56 -1.63 -7.19 -0.88
C ALA A 56 -0.34 -6.86 -1.64
N PHE A 57 -0.41 -5.92 -2.58
CA PHE A 57 0.79 -5.37 -3.20
C PHE A 57 0.46 -3.97 -3.67
N SER A 58 1.39 -3.05 -3.46
CA SER A 58 1.28 -1.68 -3.96
C SER A 58 2.36 -1.44 -5.01
N GLU A 59 1.96 -0.80 -6.10
CA GLU A 59 2.89 -0.25 -7.08
C GLU A 59 2.86 1.26 -6.97
N PHE A 60 4.05 1.87 -6.98
CA PHE A 60 4.19 3.31 -6.92
C PHE A 60 5.03 3.82 -8.10
N LYS A 61 4.50 4.83 -8.79
CA LYS A 61 5.18 5.53 -9.88
C LYS A 61 5.06 7.05 -9.70
N GLY A 62 6.14 7.69 -9.28
CA GLY A 62 6.20 9.15 -9.14
C GLY A 62 5.52 9.67 -7.87
N ASN A 63 4.31 10.23 -7.98
CA ASN A 63 3.47 10.67 -6.85
C ASN A 63 2.11 9.94 -6.86
N SER A 64 2.01 8.84 -7.59
CA SER A 64 0.77 8.09 -7.78
C SER A 64 1.06 6.63 -7.50
N GLY A 65 0.23 6.02 -6.66
CA GLY A 65 0.29 4.60 -6.36
C GLY A 65 -1.09 3.98 -6.38
N TYR A 66 -1.13 2.67 -6.63
CA TYR A 66 -2.32 1.85 -6.51
C TYR A 66 -2.00 0.67 -5.61
N GLY A 67 -2.94 0.32 -4.74
CA GLY A 67 -2.93 -0.92 -3.99
C GLY A 67 -3.81 -1.95 -4.70
N TYR A 68 -3.30 -3.17 -4.82
CA TYR A 68 -4.02 -4.32 -5.33
C TYR A 68 -4.09 -5.40 -4.24
N MET A 69 -5.06 -6.30 -4.39
CA MET A 69 -5.21 -7.45 -3.53
C MET A 69 -5.72 -8.64 -4.34
N SER A 70 -5.16 -9.81 -4.08
CA SER A 70 -5.61 -11.08 -4.64
C SER A 70 -5.74 -12.12 -3.54
N PRO A 71 -6.64 -13.11 -3.65
CA PRO A 71 -6.54 -14.32 -2.84
C PRO A 71 -5.13 -14.90 -2.96
N TYR A 72 -4.57 -15.32 -1.83
CA TYR A 72 -3.32 -16.05 -1.79
C TYR A 72 -3.58 -17.52 -2.15
N TYR A 73 -2.75 -18.04 -3.03
CA TYR A 73 -2.72 -19.45 -3.39
C TYR A 73 -1.42 -20.06 -2.88
N SER A 74 -1.49 -21.26 -2.31
CA SER A 74 -0.30 -22.03 -1.97
C SER A 74 0.50 -22.41 -3.21
N GLU A 75 1.70 -22.97 -3.02
CA GLU A 75 2.50 -23.53 -4.11
C GLU A 75 1.75 -24.62 -4.90
N ASN A 76 0.77 -25.28 -4.29
CA ASN A 76 -0.09 -26.27 -4.93
C ASN A 76 -1.27 -25.65 -5.69
N GLY A 77 -1.36 -24.32 -5.75
CA GLY A 77 -2.43 -23.60 -6.43
C GLY A 77 -3.77 -23.63 -5.71
N LYS A 78 -3.79 -23.94 -4.39
CA LYS A 78 -5.02 -23.97 -3.60
C LYS A 78 -5.22 -22.69 -2.82
N LEU A 79 -6.47 -22.31 -2.63
CA LEU A 79 -6.83 -21.23 -1.72
C LEU A 79 -6.45 -21.59 -0.29
N CYS A 80 -6.07 -20.59 0.50
CA CYS A 80 -5.67 -20.78 1.89
C CYS A 80 -6.53 -19.98 2.86
N THR A 81 -6.66 -20.51 4.07
CA THR A 81 -7.14 -19.81 5.26
C THR A 81 -6.05 -19.70 6.33
N TYR A 82 -6.18 -18.75 7.24
CA TYR A 82 -5.31 -18.61 8.39
C TYR A 82 -5.95 -19.23 9.64
N ASP A 83 -5.27 -20.21 10.25
CA ASP A 83 -5.62 -20.73 11.56
C ASP A 83 -5.05 -19.81 12.64
N ILE A 84 -5.92 -19.07 13.33
CA ILE A 84 -5.51 -18.12 14.38
C ILE A 84 -4.91 -18.84 15.59
N ASN A 85 -5.37 -20.05 15.93
CA ASN A 85 -4.94 -20.76 17.12
C ASN A 85 -3.55 -21.38 16.90
N ALA A 86 -3.36 -22.02 15.75
CA ALA A 86 -2.09 -22.62 15.37
C ALA A 86 -1.10 -21.60 14.77
N LYS A 87 -1.56 -20.38 14.48
CA LYS A 87 -0.79 -19.30 13.84
C LYS A 87 -0.13 -19.73 12.53
N GLN A 88 -0.90 -20.36 11.64
CA GLN A 88 -0.38 -20.91 10.39
C GLN A 88 -1.37 -20.76 9.23
N ILE A 89 -0.83 -20.71 8.01
CA ILE A 89 -1.60 -20.76 6.77
C ILE A 89 -1.91 -22.21 6.44
N VAL A 90 -3.18 -22.50 6.14
CA VAL A 90 -3.69 -23.84 5.87
C VAL A 90 -4.42 -23.83 4.53
N GLU A 91 -4.10 -24.80 3.66
CA GLU A 91 -4.82 -25.00 2.41
C GLU A 91 -6.27 -25.42 2.67
N ILE A 92 -7.20 -24.84 1.91
CA ILE A 92 -8.58 -25.32 1.87
C ILE A 92 -8.59 -26.63 1.08
N GLY A 93 -8.98 -27.73 1.73
CA GLY A 93 -9.27 -29.00 1.07
C GLY A 93 -10.64 -29.00 0.39
N GLU A 94 -10.86 -29.95 -0.53
CA GLU A 94 -12.23 -30.34 -0.93
C GLU A 94 -12.93 -31.11 0.20
#